data_AF-A0A9E2FPW7-F1
#
_entry.id   AF-A0A9E2FPW7-F1
#
_cell.length_a   1.000
_cell.length_b   1.000
_cell.length_c   1.000
_cell.angle_alpha   90.00
_cell.angle_beta   90.00
_cell.angle_gamma   90.00
#
_symmetry.space_group_name_H-M   'P 1'
#
loop_
_entity.id
_entity.type
_entity.pdbx_description
1 polymer ?
#
loop_
_entity_poly.entity_id
_entity_poly.type
_entity_poly.pdbx_seq_one_letter_code
_entity_poly.pdbx_strand_id
1 'polypeptide(L)'
;MRQESEIEWIRVSVPEPTSVEIDIKPGSHPNNINLGSHGVVPVAILSSATFDATQVDAETVFLSGAGVAVRGRGSNLLAHEQDVDGDGLLDLVVQVETENLDPDQFQDGFAVLTGTTFDGEEFLGLDEITIVP
;
A
#
# COMPACT_ATOMS: atom_id res chain seq x y z
N MET A 1 -56.16 5.59 12.48
CA MET A 1 -55.08 5.29 11.52
C MET A 1 -53.96 6.30 11.77
N ARG A 2 -52.86 5.87 12.38
CA ARG A 2 -51.65 6.67 12.54
C ARG A 2 -50.77 6.38 11.32
N GLN A 3 -50.33 7.41 10.60
CA GLN A 3 -49.36 7.26 9.52
C GLN A 3 -48.01 6.96 10.17
N GLU A 4 -47.43 5.81 9.84
CA GLU A 4 -46.05 5.47 10.17
C GLU A 4 -45.17 6.12 9.11
N SER A 5 -44.31 7.05 9.54
CA SER A 5 -43.32 7.69 8.69
C SER A 5 -42.22 6.68 8.34
N GLU A 6 -42.12 6.33 7.06
CA GLU A 6 -41.01 5.58 6.48
C GLU A 6 -39.72 6.40 6.59
N ILE A 7 -38.72 5.90 7.31
CA ILE A 7 -37.39 6.50 7.36
C ILE A 7 -36.65 6.05 6.10
N GLU A 8 -36.36 7.00 5.21
CA GLU A 8 -35.53 6.81 4.03
C GLU A 8 -34.07 6.66 4.47
N TRP A 9 -33.56 5.42 4.48
CA TRP A 9 -32.15 5.17 4.74
C TRP A 9 -31.32 5.74 3.59
N ILE A 10 -30.57 6.81 3.86
CA ILE A 10 -29.54 7.30 2.95
C ILE A 10 -28.54 6.16 2.75
N ARG A 11 -28.51 5.57 1.56
CA ARG A 11 -27.40 4.70 1.15
C ARG A 11 -26.19 5.60 0.97
N VAL A 12 -25.30 5.64 1.96
CA VAL A 12 -23.96 6.18 1.76
C VAL A 12 -23.24 5.18 0.85
N SER A 13 -23.06 5.53 -0.43
CA SER A 13 -22.15 4.81 -1.30
C SER A 13 -20.73 5.14 -0.84
N VAL A 14 -20.04 4.18 -0.22
CA VAL A 14 -18.59 4.29 -0.05
C VAL A 14 -17.99 4.13 -1.45
N PRO A 15 -17.19 5.08 -1.97
CA PRO A 15 -16.51 4.89 -3.24
C PRO A 15 -15.57 3.68 -3.13
N GLU A 16 -15.49 2.88 -4.19
CA GLU A 16 -14.51 1.79 -4.26
C GLU A 16 -13.09 2.39 -4.31
N PRO A 17 -12.08 1.73 -3.73
CA PRO A 17 -10.71 2.22 -3.75
C PRO A 17 -10.18 2.28 -5.18
N THR A 18 -9.36 3.29 -5.46
CA THR A 18 -8.66 3.42 -6.74
C THR A 18 -7.61 2.32 -6.88
N SER A 19 -7.63 1.60 -8.00
CA SER A 19 -6.60 0.62 -8.31
C SER A 19 -5.34 1.33 -8.79
N VAL A 20 -4.20 1.03 -8.19
CA VAL A 20 -2.89 1.60 -8.55
C VAL A 20 -1.89 0.50 -8.86
N GLU A 21 -0.91 0.83 -9.70
CA GLU A 21 0.22 -0.07 -9.96
C GLU A 21 1.24 0.04 -8.82
N ILE A 22 1.72 -1.11 -8.37
CA ILE A 22 2.78 -1.20 -7.36
C ILE A 22 3.85 -2.18 -7.85
N ASP A 23 5.08 -1.99 -7.37
CA ASP A 23 6.18 -2.94 -7.57
C ASP A 23 6.79 -3.27 -6.20
N ILE A 24 6.57 -4.50 -5.74
CA ILE A 24 7.19 -5.02 -4.52
C ILE A 24 8.58 -5.49 -4.89
N LYS A 25 9.60 -4.94 -4.23
CA LYS A 25 11.02 -5.17 -4.54
C LYS A 25 11.41 -4.69 -5.95
N PRO A 26 11.31 -3.36 -6.22
CA PRO A 26 11.59 -2.82 -7.54
C PRO A 26 12.94 -3.21 -8.12
N GLY A 27 12.95 -3.51 -9.42
CA GLY A 27 14.13 -3.94 -10.16
C GLY A 27 14.51 -5.43 -9.97
N SER A 28 13.66 -6.21 -9.32
CA SER A 28 13.79 -7.67 -9.17
C SER A 28 12.52 -8.36 -9.68
N HIS A 29 12.65 -9.50 -10.35
CA HIS A 29 11.54 -10.42 -10.56
C HIS A 29 12.07 -11.86 -10.66
N PRO A 30 11.49 -12.84 -9.96
CA PRO A 30 10.36 -12.73 -9.03
C PRO A 30 10.68 -11.96 -7.74
N ASN A 31 9.64 -11.51 -7.06
CA ASN A 31 9.73 -10.77 -5.80
C ASN A 31 9.92 -11.74 -4.63
N ASN A 32 11.14 -12.29 -4.55
CA ASN A 32 11.53 -13.22 -3.49
C ASN A 32 11.66 -12.50 -2.15
N ILE A 33 10.85 -12.90 -1.16
CA ILE A 33 10.82 -12.34 0.19
C ILE A 33 11.16 -13.42 1.21
N ASN A 34 12.16 -13.15 2.04
CA ASN A 34 12.48 -13.98 3.21
C ASN A 34 11.94 -13.29 4.47
N LEU A 35 10.87 -13.83 5.03
CA LEU A 35 10.23 -13.31 6.25
C LEU A 35 11.13 -13.41 7.50
N GLY A 36 12.07 -14.36 7.52
CA GLY A 36 13.06 -14.54 8.58
C GLY A 36 14.34 -13.70 8.44
N SER A 37 14.42 -12.82 7.44
CA SER A 37 15.64 -12.03 7.17
C SER A 37 15.89 -10.90 8.16
N HIS A 38 14.88 -10.48 8.94
CA HIS A 38 14.91 -9.28 9.78
C HIS A 38 15.34 -8.02 8.99
N GLY A 39 14.91 -7.96 7.72
CA GLY A 39 15.19 -6.87 6.81
C GLY A 39 13.98 -5.99 6.56
N VAL A 40 14.04 -5.26 5.44
CA VAL A 40 12.92 -4.49 4.90
C VAL A 40 12.63 -4.93 3.47
N VAL A 41 11.36 -4.85 3.09
CA VAL A 41 10.87 -5.01 1.72
C VAL A 41 10.54 -3.61 1.19
N PRO A 42 11.27 -3.11 0.18
CA PRO A 42 10.88 -1.90 -0.51
C PRO A 42 9.65 -2.17 -1.37
N VAL A 43 8.69 -1.24 -1.39
CA VAL A 43 7.55 -1.26 -2.30
C VAL A 43 7.41 0.10 -2.94
N ALA A 44 7.36 0.15 -4.27
CA ALA A 44 7.05 1.35 -5.03
C ALA A 44 5.54 1.40 -5.31
N ILE A 45 4.93 2.55 -5.05
CA ILE A 45 3.59 2.90 -5.50
C ILE A 45 3.79 3.83 -6.68
N LEU A 46 3.41 3.39 -7.87
CA LEU A 46 3.73 4.09 -9.10
C LEU A 46 2.73 5.21 -9.37
N SER A 47 3.26 6.37 -9.73
CA SER A 47 2.47 7.45 -10.30
C SER A 47 1.97 7.06 -11.69
N SER A 48 0.91 7.73 -12.13
CA SER A 48 0.36 7.57 -13.47
C SER A 48 -0.31 8.86 -13.93
N ALA A 49 -0.85 8.87 -15.14
CA ALA A 49 -1.63 10.00 -15.64
C ALA A 49 -2.88 10.33 -14.79
N THR A 50 -3.33 9.40 -13.92
CA THR A 50 -4.54 9.54 -13.12
C THR A 50 -4.34 9.34 -11.62
N PHE A 51 -3.12 9.03 -11.17
CA PHE A 51 -2.79 8.84 -9.76
C PHE A 51 -1.43 9.45 -9.47
N ASP A 52 -1.36 10.34 -8.48
CA ASP A 52 -0.11 10.99 -8.07
C ASP A 52 0.36 10.38 -6.75
N ALA A 53 1.35 9.50 -6.81
CA ALA A 53 1.87 8.78 -5.65
C ALA A 53 2.52 9.74 -4.62
N THR A 54 2.92 10.95 -5.02
CA THR A 54 3.45 11.96 -4.09
C THR A 54 2.38 12.52 -3.15
N GLN A 55 1.10 12.29 -3.44
CA GLN A 55 -0.02 12.68 -2.60
C GLN A 55 -0.47 11.59 -1.63
N VAL A 56 0.20 10.43 -1.62
CA VAL A 56 -0.08 9.33 -0.68
C VAL A 56 0.36 9.71 0.74
N ASP A 57 -0.55 9.53 1.71
CA ASP A 57 -0.20 9.58 3.12
C ASP A 57 0.46 8.26 3.54
N ALA A 58 1.78 8.27 3.64
CA ALA A 58 2.57 7.10 4.01
C ALA A 58 2.22 6.52 5.39
N GLU A 59 1.60 7.28 6.31
CA GLU A 59 1.14 6.75 7.61
C GLU A 59 -0.02 5.77 7.46
N THR A 60 -0.73 5.85 6.32
CA THR A 60 -1.90 5.02 6.02
C THR A 60 -1.57 3.84 5.12
N VAL A 61 -0.31 3.69 4.71
CA VAL A 61 0.13 2.62 3.81
C VAL A 61 0.39 1.33 4.58
N PHE A 62 -0.29 0.25 4.16
CA PHE A 62 -0.15 -1.09 4.72
C PHE A 62 0.05 -2.12 3.61
N LEU A 63 1.12 -2.92 3.71
CA LEU A 63 1.33 -4.11 2.89
C LEU A 63 0.83 -5.33 3.67
N SER A 64 -0.29 -5.92 3.25
CA SER A 64 -0.95 -7.03 3.93
C SER A 64 -1.08 -6.82 5.45
N GLY A 65 -1.45 -5.60 5.86
CA GLY A 65 -1.62 -5.22 7.26
C GLY A 65 -0.35 -4.72 7.97
N ALA A 66 0.83 -4.84 7.36
CA ALA A 66 2.08 -4.30 7.91
C ALA A 66 2.31 -2.86 7.44
N GLY A 67 2.47 -1.93 8.38
CA GLY A 67 2.69 -0.52 8.09
C GLY A 67 4.11 -0.19 7.63
N VAL A 68 4.30 1.04 7.15
CA VAL A 68 5.61 1.58 6.78
C VAL A 68 6.54 1.64 8.01
N ALA A 69 7.76 1.15 7.83
CA ALA A 69 8.79 1.11 8.86
C ALA A 69 9.20 2.52 9.32
N VAL A 70 9.66 2.64 10.58
CA VAL A 70 10.05 3.93 11.18
C VAL A 70 11.53 3.93 11.52
N ARG A 71 12.23 5.03 11.23
CA ARG A 71 13.66 5.18 11.55
C ARG A 71 13.90 6.02 12.80
N GLY A 72 14.55 5.39 13.80
CA GLY A 72 15.11 6.07 14.98
C GLY A 72 14.08 6.33 16.08
N ARG A 73 14.35 7.32 16.95
CA ARG A 73 13.45 7.70 18.06
C ARG A 73 12.32 8.67 17.66
N GLY A 74 12.27 9.08 16.39
CA GLY A 74 11.21 9.93 15.85
C GLY A 74 10.17 9.11 15.09
N SER A 75 9.08 9.75 14.66
CA SER A 75 8.03 9.20 13.81
C SER A 75 8.36 9.37 12.31
N ASN A 76 9.64 9.24 11.94
CA ASN A 76 10.06 9.40 10.55
C ASN A 76 9.86 8.07 9.82
N LEU A 77 8.80 7.99 9.03
CA LEU A 77 8.55 6.87 8.13
C LEU A 77 9.71 6.71 7.13
N LEU A 78 10.05 5.45 6.83
CA LEU A 78 10.97 5.09 5.77
C LEU A 78 10.24 5.11 4.43
N ALA A 79 9.99 6.32 3.95
CA ALA A 79 9.41 6.61 2.65
C ALA A 79 10.25 7.66 1.92
N HIS A 80 10.31 7.59 0.60
CA HIS A 80 10.95 8.62 -0.24
C HIS A 80 10.36 8.60 -1.65
N GLU A 81 10.51 9.72 -2.34
CA GLU A 81 10.09 9.88 -3.73
C GLU A 81 11.23 9.55 -4.71
N GLN A 82 10.92 8.80 -5.76
CA GLN A 82 11.85 8.46 -6.83
C GLN A 82 11.05 8.09 -8.09
N ASP A 83 11.53 8.44 -9.27
CA ASP A 83 11.06 7.86 -10.55
C ASP A 83 11.65 6.44 -10.69
N VAL A 84 10.84 5.42 -10.38
CA VAL A 84 11.24 4.01 -10.29
C VAL A 84 11.19 3.32 -11.65
N ASP A 85 10.18 3.61 -12.46
CA ASP A 85 9.95 2.97 -13.76
C ASP A 85 10.50 3.76 -14.97
N GLY A 86 10.92 5.01 -14.76
CA GLY A 86 11.55 5.86 -15.75
C GLY A 86 10.56 6.60 -16.65
N ASP A 87 9.30 6.75 -16.24
CA ASP A 87 8.27 7.45 -17.01
C ASP A 87 8.31 8.98 -16.84
N GLY A 88 9.09 9.48 -15.87
CA GLY A 88 9.27 10.89 -15.58
C GLY A 88 8.29 11.47 -14.55
N LEU A 89 7.44 10.63 -13.95
CA LEU A 89 6.64 10.93 -12.76
C LEU A 89 7.38 10.42 -11.51
N LEU A 90 7.18 11.09 -10.37
CA LEU A 90 7.76 10.63 -9.11
C LEU A 90 6.83 9.61 -8.46
N ASP A 91 7.39 8.47 -8.08
CA ASP A 91 6.72 7.41 -7.34
C ASP A 91 6.99 7.54 -5.85
N LEU A 92 6.17 6.89 -5.03
CA LEU A 92 6.43 6.76 -3.60
C LEU A 92 7.01 5.39 -3.28
N VAL A 93 8.22 5.36 -2.74
CA VAL A 93 8.88 4.12 -2.29
C VAL A 93 8.85 4.05 -0.77
N VAL A 94 8.14 3.07 -0.24
CA VAL A 94 8.05 2.78 1.20
C VAL A 94 8.88 1.55 1.58
N GLN A 95 9.32 1.46 2.83
CA GLN A 95 9.99 0.28 3.37
C GLN A 95 9.08 -0.38 4.40
N VAL A 96 8.85 -1.69 4.27
CA VAL A 96 8.07 -2.49 5.23
C VAL A 96 8.99 -3.51 5.90
N GLU A 97 9.02 -3.55 7.22
CA GLU A 97 9.83 -4.52 7.96
C GLU A 97 9.28 -5.94 7.78
N THR A 98 10.14 -6.89 7.41
CA THR A 98 9.72 -8.28 7.16
C THR A 98 9.12 -8.95 8.39
N GLU A 99 9.53 -8.53 9.58
CA GLU A 99 9.05 -9.07 10.85
C GLU A 99 7.64 -8.61 11.23
N ASN A 100 7.14 -7.54 10.60
CA ASN A 100 5.76 -7.07 10.81
C ASN A 100 4.77 -7.72 9.84
N LEU A 101 5.25 -8.49 8.85
CA LEU A 101 4.41 -9.24 7.93
C LEU A 101 3.95 -10.53 8.61
N ASP A 102 2.64 -10.67 8.78
CA ASP A 102 2.01 -11.87 9.34
C ASP A 102 2.16 -13.05 8.36
N PRO A 103 2.91 -14.11 8.70
CA PRO A 103 3.13 -15.25 7.79
C PRO A 103 1.84 -16.03 7.48
N ASP A 104 0.79 -15.89 8.30
CA ASP A 104 -0.51 -16.49 8.02
C ASP A 104 -1.28 -15.70 6.94
N GLN A 105 -0.97 -14.41 6.75
CA GLN A 105 -1.64 -13.53 5.77
C GLN A 105 -0.76 -13.23 4.55
N PHE A 106 0.56 -13.26 4.70
CA PHE A 106 1.54 -12.93 3.68
C PHE A 106 2.21 -14.20 3.17
N GLN A 107 1.66 -14.75 2.09
CA GLN A 107 2.04 -16.04 1.49
C GLN A 107 2.33 -15.88 -0.02
N ASP A 108 2.80 -16.95 -0.67
CA ASP A 108 3.00 -17.00 -2.12
C ASP A 108 1.75 -16.54 -2.89
N GLY A 109 1.96 -15.81 -3.99
CA GLY A 109 0.88 -15.28 -4.82
C GLY A 109 0.82 -13.75 -4.77
N PHE A 110 -0.38 -13.17 -4.69
CA PHE A 110 -0.53 -11.71 -4.70
C PHE A 110 -0.55 -11.13 -3.29
N ALA A 111 0.36 -10.19 -3.04
CA ALA A 111 0.30 -9.32 -1.87
C ALA A 111 -0.52 -8.07 -2.18
N VAL A 112 -1.23 -7.57 -1.17
CA VAL A 112 -2.10 -6.40 -1.27
C VAL A 112 -1.45 -5.24 -0.54
N LEU A 113 -1.34 -4.09 -1.21
CA LEU A 113 -1.01 -2.82 -0.56
C LEU A 113 -2.25 -1.94 -0.56
N THR A 114 -2.54 -1.31 0.58
CA THR A 114 -3.63 -0.35 0.73
C THR A 114 -3.11 0.96 1.31
N GLY A 115 -3.79 2.06 1.01
CA GLY A 115 -3.56 3.32 1.70
C GLY A 115 -4.56 4.40 1.33
N THR A 116 -4.28 5.61 1.77
CA THR A 116 -5.05 6.81 1.42
C THR A 116 -4.14 7.95 1.00
N THR A 117 -4.62 8.79 0.10
CA THR A 117 -4.00 10.08 -0.21
C THR A 117 -4.32 11.12 0.87
N PHE A 118 -3.59 12.24 0.89
CA PHE A 118 -3.82 13.34 1.84
C PHE A 118 -5.22 13.98 1.70
N ASP A 119 -5.87 13.85 0.54
CA ASP A 119 -7.26 14.29 0.31
C ASP A 119 -8.32 13.20 0.59
N GLY A 120 -7.89 12.03 1.04
CA GLY A 120 -8.75 10.96 1.54
C GLY A 120 -9.23 9.97 0.47
N GLU A 121 -8.62 9.95 -0.71
CA GLU A 121 -8.86 8.92 -1.72
C GLU A 121 -8.22 7.61 -1.26
N GLU A 122 -9.03 6.56 -1.06
CA GLU A 122 -8.54 5.21 -0.76
C GLU A 122 -8.00 4.56 -2.04
N PHE A 123 -6.91 3.80 -1.92
CA PHE A 123 -6.34 3.05 -3.04
C PHE A 123 -5.91 1.63 -2.64
N LEU A 124 -5.78 0.78 -3.66
CA LEU A 124 -5.33 -0.59 -3.54
C LEU A 124 -4.38 -0.95 -4.69
N GLY A 125 -3.25 -1.57 -4.35
CA GLY A 125 -2.28 -2.13 -5.28
C GLY A 125 -2.06 -3.63 -5.06
N LEU A 126 -1.68 -4.33 -6.12
CA LEU A 126 -1.38 -5.76 -6.09
C LEU A 126 -0.06 -6.03 -6.81
N ASP A 127 0.75 -6.92 -6.25
CA ASP A 127 1.91 -7.47 -6.95
C ASP A 127 2.19 -8.92 -6.49
N GLU A 128 2.81 -9.71 -7.36
CA GLU A 128 3.09 -11.12 -7.15
C GLU A 128 4.40 -11.31 -6.37
N ILE A 129 4.38 -12.16 -5.36
CA ILE A 129 5.52 -12.47 -4.49
C ILE A 129 5.77 -13.97 -4.40
N THR A 130 7.00 -14.31 -4.03
CA THR A 130 7.39 -15.67 -3.65
C THR A 130 8.10 -15.64 -2.31
N ILE A 131 7.59 -16.39 -1.35
CA ILE A 131 8.19 -16.59 -0.04
C ILE A 131 9.32 -17.60 -0.17
N VAL A 132 10.51 -17.20 0.27
CA VAL A 132 11.70 -18.05 0.28
C VAL A 132 12.22 -18.22 1.71
N PRO A 133 12.84 -19.38 2.03
CA PRO A 133 13.47 -19.61 3.33
C PRO A 133 14.60 -18.63 3.66
#